data_AF-S2KYT3-F1
#
_entry.id   AF-S2KYT3-F1
#
_cell.length_a   1.000
_cell.length_b   1.000
_cell.length_c   1.000
_cell.angle_alpha   90.00
_cell.angle_beta   90.00
_cell.angle_gamma   90.00
#
_symmetry.space_group_name_H-M   'P 1'
#
loop_
_entity.id
_entity.type
_entity.pdbx_description
1 polymer ?
#
loop_
_entity_poly.entity_id
_entity_poly.type
_entity_poly.pdbx_seq_one_letter_code
_entity_poly.pdbx_strand_id
1 'polypeptide(L)'
;MKAIQAVLFAEPIADLVWDRILLLRSLGLDGRFITVNSFESPMAARYEAGDANGTESPGEYGMEPPAGYELIFSGPSEDGESVWALYARPLTPLGEYFMRELDEARVREAMP
;
A
#
# COMPACT_ATOMS: atom_id res chain seq x y z
N MET A 1 0.74 19.50 -6.39
CA MET A 1 1.11 18.07 -6.28
C MET A 1 2.38 17.99 -5.45
N LYS A 2 2.33 17.43 -4.23
CA LYS A 2 3.56 17.25 -3.42
C LYS A 2 4.42 16.15 -4.06
N ALA A 3 5.75 16.22 -3.90
CA ALA A 3 6.70 15.23 -4.42
C ALA A 3 6.34 13.78 -4.04
N ILE A 4 5.69 13.59 -2.89
CA ILE A 4 5.20 12.32 -2.37
C ILE A 4 4.13 11.68 -3.26
N GLN A 5 3.19 12.50 -3.77
CA GLN A 5 2.16 12.02 -4.70
C GLN A 5 2.78 11.69 -6.07
N ALA A 6 3.75 12.47 -6.54
CA ALA A 6 4.46 12.15 -7.79
C ALA A 6 5.26 10.84 -7.69
N VAL A 7 5.75 10.51 -6.49
CA VAL A 7 6.56 9.32 -6.20
C VAL A 7 5.71 8.04 -6.09
N LEU A 8 4.51 8.11 -5.49
CA LEU A 8 3.69 6.93 -5.21
C LEU A 8 2.61 6.64 -6.26
N PHE A 9 2.16 7.65 -7.02
CA PHE A 9 0.99 7.54 -7.91
C PHE A 9 1.33 7.49 -9.41
N ALA A 10 2.61 7.30 -9.78
CA ALA A 10 3.02 7.52 -11.17
C ALA A 10 2.49 6.45 -12.15
N GLU A 11 2.41 5.16 -11.81
CA GLU A 11 2.12 4.12 -12.82
C GLU A 11 1.46 2.84 -12.26
N PRO A 12 0.84 1.99 -13.10
CA PRO A 12 0.41 0.65 -12.74
C PRO A 12 1.58 -0.23 -12.27
N ILE A 13 1.30 -1.20 -11.41
CA ILE A 13 2.28 -1.79 -10.48
C ILE A 13 3.03 -3.00 -11.02
N ALA A 14 2.58 -3.56 -12.15
CA ALA A 14 3.20 -4.74 -12.74
C ALA A 14 4.72 -4.55 -13.02
N ASP A 15 5.17 -3.33 -13.32
CA ASP A 15 6.57 -3.07 -13.71
C ASP A 15 7.46 -2.38 -12.65
N LEU A 16 6.92 -1.95 -11.49
CA LEU A 16 7.57 -0.93 -10.64
C LEU A 16 7.77 -1.27 -9.15
N VAL A 17 7.70 -2.55 -8.76
CA VAL A 17 7.86 -2.95 -7.35
C VAL A 17 9.26 -2.61 -6.81
N TRP A 18 10.31 -2.82 -7.60
CA TRP A 18 11.70 -2.59 -7.15
C TRP A 18 12.06 -1.11 -7.03
N ASP A 19 11.71 -0.30 -8.02
CA ASP A 19 12.04 1.14 -8.02
C ASP A 19 11.36 1.86 -6.87
N ARG A 20 10.13 1.47 -6.52
CA ARG A 20 9.41 2.00 -5.35
C ARG A 20 10.09 1.63 -4.03
N ILE A 21 10.54 0.38 -3.88
CA ILE A 21 11.28 -0.03 -2.67
C ILE A 21 12.60 0.74 -2.55
N LEU A 22 13.33 0.91 -3.66
CA LEU A 22 14.58 1.69 -3.68
C LEU A 22 14.34 3.17 -3.34
N LEU A 23 13.25 3.74 -3.85
CA LEU A 23 12.83 5.10 -3.57
C LEU A 23 12.45 5.29 -2.09
N LEU A 24 11.67 4.38 -1.51
CA LEU A 24 11.39 4.38 -0.07
C LEU A 24 12.67 4.30 0.76
N ARG A 25 13.64 3.45 0.37
CA ARG A 25 14.94 3.39 1.03
C ARG A 25 15.74 4.68 0.94
N SER A 26 15.71 5.36 -0.21
CA SER A 26 16.36 6.67 -0.38
C SER A 26 15.77 7.75 0.53
N LEU A 27 14.50 7.58 0.94
CA LEU A 27 13.78 8.44 1.87
C LEU A 27 13.99 8.02 3.34
N GLY A 28 14.82 7.00 3.61
CA GLY A 28 15.06 6.49 4.95
C GLY A 28 13.96 5.58 5.49
N LEU A 29 13.21 4.90 4.61
CA LEU A 29 12.17 3.94 4.94
C LEU A 29 12.57 2.52 4.57
N ASP A 30 12.16 1.55 5.37
CA ASP A 30 12.14 0.15 4.98
C ASP A 30 10.77 -0.20 4.42
N GLY A 31 10.69 -0.55 3.13
CA GLY A 31 9.45 -0.91 2.44
C GLY A 31 9.27 -2.43 2.32
N ARG A 32 8.05 -2.90 2.57
CA ARG A 32 7.62 -4.30 2.40
C ARG A 32 6.41 -4.35 1.49
N PHE A 33 6.52 -5.13 0.42
CA PHE A 33 5.42 -5.38 -0.50
C PHE A 33 4.82 -6.76 -0.18
N ILE A 34 3.51 -6.82 -0.04
CA ILE A 34 2.75 -8.06 0.20
C ILE A 34 1.65 -8.13 -0.84
N THR A 35 1.41 -9.33 -1.37
CA THR A 35 0.34 -9.64 -2.31
C THR A 35 -0.43 -10.84 -1.82
N VAL A 36 -1.75 -10.82 -1.98
CA VAL A 36 -2.61 -11.96 -1.69
C VAL A 36 -3.59 -12.15 -2.84
N ASN A 37 -3.73 -13.39 -3.29
CA ASN A 37 -4.77 -13.79 -4.20
C ASN A 37 -6.11 -13.83 -3.43
N SER A 38 -7.13 -13.11 -3.92
CA SER A 38 -8.42 -13.05 -3.24
C SER A 38 -9.13 -14.41 -3.14
N PHE A 39 -8.87 -15.33 -4.06
CA PHE A 39 -9.41 -16.70 -4.04
C PHE A 39 -8.77 -17.58 -2.96
N GLU A 40 -7.60 -17.21 -2.45
CA GLU A 40 -6.89 -17.95 -1.40
C GLU A 40 -7.01 -17.28 -0.02
N SER A 41 -7.77 -16.19 0.06
CA SER A 41 -7.89 -15.37 1.27
C SER A 41 -9.26 -15.55 1.95
N PRO A 42 -9.46 -14.97 3.16
CA PRO A 42 -10.78 -14.93 3.81
C PRO A 42 -11.88 -14.28 2.94
N MET A 43 -11.52 -13.58 1.87
CA MET A 43 -12.43 -12.93 0.91
C MET A 43 -12.90 -13.84 -0.22
N ALA A 44 -12.38 -15.07 -0.36
CA ALA A 44 -12.65 -15.94 -1.51
C ALA A 44 -14.15 -16.09 -1.83
N ALA A 45 -14.96 -16.37 -0.81
CA ALA A 45 -16.42 -16.53 -0.98
C ALA A 45 -17.13 -15.24 -1.41
N ARG A 46 -16.67 -14.07 -0.94
CA ARG A 46 -17.24 -12.76 -1.33
C ARG A 46 -16.84 -12.39 -2.75
N TYR A 47 -15.61 -12.72 -3.15
CA TYR A 47 -15.12 -12.50 -4.50
C TYR A 47 -15.88 -13.37 -5.51
N GLU A 48 -16.05 -14.67 -5.23
CA GLU A 48 -16.84 -15.59 -6.07
C GLU A 48 -18.30 -15.15 -6.21
N ALA A 49 -18.86 -14.52 -5.18
CA ALA A 49 -20.21 -13.94 -5.21
C ALA A 49 -20.31 -12.61 -5.98
N GLY A 50 -19.19 -12.00 -6.35
CA GLY A 50 -19.15 -10.67 -6.97
C GLY A 50 -19.39 -9.50 -6.00
N ASP A 51 -19.33 -9.76 -4.69
CA ASP A 51 -19.58 -8.78 -3.62
C ASP A 51 -18.30 -8.03 -3.20
N ALA A 52 -17.15 -8.41 -3.75
CA ALA A 52 -15.86 -7.78 -3.50
C ALA A 52 -15.27 -7.22 -4.79
N ASN A 53 -14.65 -6.04 -4.71
CA ASN A 53 -14.15 -5.33 -5.89
C ASN A 53 -12.66 -4.95 -5.82
N GLY A 54 -11.94 -5.39 -4.78
CA GLY A 54 -10.51 -5.14 -4.65
C GLY A 54 -10.17 -3.77 -4.07
N THR A 55 -11.18 -3.01 -3.61
CA THR A 55 -11.00 -1.69 -2.96
C THR A 55 -11.11 -1.78 -1.43
N GLU A 56 -11.45 -2.96 -0.92
CA GLU A 56 -11.54 -3.27 0.50
C GLU A 56 -10.19 -3.15 1.20
N SER A 57 -10.22 -3.02 2.53
CA SER A 57 -8.99 -2.89 3.30
C SER A 57 -8.13 -4.16 3.18
N PRO A 58 -6.79 -4.07 3.13
CA PRO A 58 -5.91 -5.24 3.06
C PRO A 58 -6.16 -6.26 4.18
N GLY A 59 -6.57 -5.78 5.36
CA GLY A 59 -6.91 -6.63 6.49
C GLY A 59 -8.07 -7.58 6.22
N GLU A 60 -9.03 -7.21 5.36
CA GLU A 60 -10.13 -8.09 4.95
C GLU A 60 -9.62 -9.31 4.15
N TYR A 61 -8.53 -9.15 3.41
CA TYR A 61 -7.84 -10.22 2.70
C TYR A 61 -6.87 -11.01 3.60
N GLY A 62 -6.88 -10.80 4.92
CA GLY A 62 -5.95 -11.43 5.84
C GLY A 62 -4.51 -10.90 5.72
N MET A 63 -4.32 -9.73 5.10
CA MET A 63 -3.00 -9.11 4.99
C MET A 63 -2.70 -8.33 6.26
N GLU A 64 -1.97 -8.96 7.19
CA GLU A 64 -1.49 -8.30 8.38
C GLU A 64 -0.18 -7.54 8.12
N PRO A 65 -0.05 -6.29 8.61
CA PRO A 65 1.21 -5.57 8.54
C PRO A 65 2.31 -6.31 9.32
N PRO A 66 3.54 -6.38 8.80
CA PRO A 66 4.67 -6.83 9.59
C PRO A 66 4.85 -5.94 10.83
N ALA A 67 5.37 -6.51 11.92
CA ALA A 67 5.51 -5.80 13.19
C ALA A 67 6.29 -4.47 13.04
N GLY A 68 5.63 -3.37 13.42
CA GLY A 68 6.18 -2.02 13.35
C GLY A 68 6.18 -1.39 11.94
N TYR A 69 5.50 -1.98 10.97
CA TYR A 69 5.27 -1.36 9.67
C TYR A 69 3.85 -0.81 9.59
N GLU A 70 3.72 0.31 8.89
CA GLU A 70 2.45 0.98 8.66
C GLU A 70 2.07 0.90 7.18
N LEU A 71 0.76 0.84 6.90
CA LEU A 71 0.26 0.78 5.53
C LEU A 71 0.47 2.13 4.82
N ILE A 72 1.16 2.12 3.69
CA ILE A 72 1.41 3.29 2.82
C ILE A 72 0.42 3.35 1.67
N PHE A 73 0.16 2.21 1.04
CA PHE A 73 -0.80 2.14 -0.05
C PHE A 73 -1.28 0.69 -0.19
N SER A 74 -2.52 0.52 -0.62
CA SER A 74 -3.04 -0.75 -1.11
C SER A 74 -3.98 -0.55 -2.27
N GLY A 75 -4.19 -1.61 -3.06
CA GLY A 75 -5.18 -1.60 -4.11
C GLY A 75 -5.32 -2.95 -4.81
N PRO A 76 -6.22 -3.03 -5.79
CA PRO A 76 -6.32 -4.19 -6.65
C PRO A 76 -5.13 -4.23 -7.62
N SER A 77 -4.76 -5.43 -8.06
CA SER A 77 -3.89 -5.63 -9.22
C SER A 77 -4.61 -5.21 -10.51
N GLU A 78 -3.86 -5.01 -11.60
CA GLU A 78 -4.43 -4.60 -12.90
C GLU A 78 -5.44 -5.60 -13.46
N ASP A 79 -5.17 -6.89 -13.25
CA ASP A 79 -6.06 -7.99 -13.63
C ASP A 79 -7.23 -8.18 -12.65
N GLY A 80 -7.22 -7.49 -11.50
CA GLY A 80 -8.21 -7.61 -10.44
C GLY A 80 -8.21 -8.97 -9.73
N GLU A 81 -7.26 -9.86 -10.02
CA GLU A 81 -7.18 -11.21 -9.46
C GLU A 81 -6.50 -11.24 -8.07
N SER A 82 -5.78 -10.18 -7.73
CA SER A 82 -5.04 -10.05 -6.48
C SER A 82 -5.20 -8.68 -5.85
N VAL A 83 -4.96 -8.63 -4.54
CA VAL A 83 -4.79 -7.38 -3.81
C VAL A 83 -3.36 -7.28 -3.35
N TRP A 84 -2.82 -6.06 -3.42
CA TRP A 84 -1.46 -5.77 -3.00
C TRP A 84 -1.46 -4.65 -1.95
N ALA A 85 -0.44 -4.68 -1.10
CA ALA A 85 -0.24 -3.69 -0.06
C ALA A 85 1.25 -3.38 0.09
N LEU A 86 1.57 -2.09 0.20
CA LEU A 86 2.88 -1.57 0.49
C LEU A 86 2.89 -1.04 1.93
N TYR A 87 3.69 -1.67 2.77
CA TYR A 87 3.93 -1.24 4.14
C TYR A 87 5.31 -0.61 4.26
N ALA A 88 5.48 0.37 5.14
CA ALA A 88 6.79 0.93 5.43
C ALA A 88 7.00 1.22 6.91
N ARG A 89 8.28 1.21 7.32
CA ARG A 89 8.72 1.63 8.64
C ARG A 89 9.86 2.63 8.50
N PRO A 90 9.88 3.73 9.28
CA PRO A 90 11.02 4.63 9.27
C PRO A 90 12.27 3.96 9.85
N LEU A 91 13.41 4.17 9.19
CA LEU A 91 14.75 3.77 9.66
C LEU A 91 15.59 4.96 10.13
N THR A 92 15.20 6.18 9.75
CA THR A 92 15.93 7.41 10.04
C THR A 92 14.95 8.54 10.42
N PRO A 93 15.43 9.63 11.04
CA PRO A 93 14.60 10.81 11.32
C PRO A 93 13.95 11.43 10.07
N LEU A 94 14.59 11.30 8.90
CA LEU A 94 13.99 11.73 7.64
C LEU A 94 12.79 10.85 7.26
N GLY A 95 12.92 9.54 7.46
CA GLY A 95 11.81 8.60 7.27
C GLY A 95 10.65 8.89 8.22
N GLU A 96 10.92 9.19 9.49
CA GLU A 96 9.88 9.59 10.47
C GLU A 96 9.14 10.86 10.01
N TYR A 97 9.89 11.87 9.56
CA TYR A 97 9.30 13.09 8.99
C TYR A 97 8.41 12.77 7.79
N PHE A 98 8.87 11.89 6.90
CA PHE A 98 8.12 11.50 5.71
C PHE A 98 6.81 10.77 6.04
N MET A 99 6.85 9.83 6.99
CA MET A 99 5.66 9.11 7.46
C MET A 99 4.63 10.08 8.06
N ARG A 100 5.07 11.07 8.83
CA ARG A 100 4.18 12.09 9.39
C ARG A 100 3.54 12.96 8.31
N GLU A 101 4.31 13.42 7.32
CA GLU A 101 3.77 14.22 6.20
C GLU A 101 2.74 13.43 5.38
N LEU A 102 2.94 12.11 5.22
CA LEU A 102 1.97 11.22 4.57
C LEU A 102 0.66 11.15 5.36
N ASP A 103 0.74 10.97 6.67
CA ASP A 103 -0.43 10.91 7.54
C ASP A 103 -1.21 12.24 7.53
N GLU A 104 -0.52 13.37 7.66
CA GLU A 104 -1.12 14.70 7.56
C GLU A 104 -1.80 14.95 6.20
N ALA A 105 -1.22 14.44 5.11
CA ALA A 105 -1.81 14.55 3.79
C ALA A 105 -3.11 13.74 3.68
N ARG A 106 -3.13 12.51 4.21
CA ARG A 106 -4.33 11.66 4.25
C ARG A 106 -5.46 12.29 5.05
N VAL A 107 -5.14 12.82 6.23
CA VAL A 107 -6.13 13.51 7.08
C VAL A 107 -6.76 14.69 6.33
N ARG A 108 -5.95 15.44 5.58
CA ARG A 108 -6.45 16.57 4.78
C ARG A 108 -7.35 16.15 3.62
N GLU A 109 -7.02 15.06 2.93
CA GLU A 109 -7.84 14.52 1.83
C GLU A 109 -9.17 13.95 2.33
N ALA A 110 -9.22 13.46 3.57
CA ALA A 110 -10.44 12.96 4.21
C ALA A 110 -11.35 14.07 4.78
N MET A 111 -10.88 15.32 4.83
CA MET A 111 -11.68 16.48 5.26
C MET A 111 -12.36 17.13 4.04
N PRO A 112 -13.69 17.33 4.07
CA PRO A 112 -14.45 17.91 2.97
C PRO A 112 -14.15 19.40 2.72
#